data_AF-A0A2E3Q0C7-F1
#
_entry.id   AF-A0A2E3Q0C7-F1
#
_cell.length_a   1.000
_cell.length_b   1.000
_cell.length_c   1.000
_cell.angle_alpha   90.00
_cell.angle_beta   90.00
_cell.angle_gamma   90.00
#
_symmetry.space_group_name_H-M   'P 1'
#
loop_
_entity.id
_entity.type
_entity.pdbx_description
1 polymer ?
#
loop_
_entity_poly.entity_id
_entity_poly.type
_entity_poly.pdbx_seq_one_letter_code
_entity_poly.pdbx_strand_id
1 'polypeptide(L)'
;MSENVFDRVNDYGSVKITLASPNDIRSWSFGEVKRPETINYRTYRPEKDGLFCERIFGPERDYECACGKYKGTKYKGIICDRCGVKVTHSRVRRKRMGHINLAAPIVHIWFFKAMPSRLGNLLDMKTSDLEKVIYFQDYVVVDAGDTELQRQQVLTEDEYREAREKFGPTAFTAMMGAEAVRELLDQLDLTELAFDLRQQLNETRSKQKKKDLSKRLKIVEQIRGSENDPTWMVLDVVPVIPPDLRPLVLLESGNFATSDLNDLYRRIINRNNRLKKLMDLNAPEVIIRNEKRMLQQAVDALFDNGRCRRPVLGSSNRPLKSITDMIKGKQGRFRENLLGKRVDYSARSVIVVGPDLKLWQCGLPKKIALELFQPFIIRKLKQHGYADTIKSAKRMLERRDPEVWDILEQVIRNHPVLLNRAPTLHRMGIQAFEPVLVEGNAIKIHPLVCTGYNADFDGDQMAVHLPLSFEAQIEACTLMLSINN
;
A
#
# COMPACT_ATOMS: atom_id res chain seq x y z
N MET A 1 14.02 34.28 -12.61
CA MET A 1 12.60 33.88 -12.62
C MET A 1 12.50 32.53 -11.96
N SER A 2 12.25 32.54 -10.66
CA SER A 2 11.94 31.36 -9.86
C SER A 2 10.55 30.90 -10.25
N GLU A 3 10.46 29.87 -11.09
CA GLU A 3 9.18 29.20 -11.34
C GLU A 3 8.57 28.78 -10.00
N ASN A 4 7.33 29.23 -9.79
CA ASN A 4 6.56 29.01 -8.59
C ASN A 4 6.45 27.51 -8.31
N VAL A 5 7.09 27.06 -7.22
CA VAL A 5 6.99 25.70 -6.69
C VAL A 5 5.56 25.37 -6.18
N PHE A 6 4.67 26.37 -6.19
CA PHE A 6 3.28 26.27 -5.72
C PHE A 6 2.26 25.87 -6.81
N ASP A 7 2.64 25.72 -8.07
CA ASP A 7 1.76 25.14 -9.11
C ASP A 7 1.70 23.61 -9.02
N ARG A 8 1.25 23.11 -7.87
CA ARG A 8 0.66 21.78 -7.76
C ARG A 8 -0.76 21.91 -7.27
N VAL A 9 -1.55 22.69 -8.00
CA VAL A 9 -2.99 22.44 -8.09
C VAL A 9 -3.13 20.96 -8.48
N ASN A 10 -3.99 20.21 -7.78
CA ASN A 10 -4.21 18.80 -8.12
C ASN A 10 -4.62 18.70 -9.60
N ASP A 11 -3.70 18.26 -10.47
CA ASP A 11 -3.94 18.04 -11.92
C ASP A 11 -5.06 17.02 -12.21
N TYR A 12 -5.61 16.40 -11.17
CA TYR A 12 -6.60 15.33 -11.26
C TYR A 12 -7.88 15.78 -10.55
N GLY A 13 -8.98 15.92 -11.31
CA GLY A 13 -10.31 16.22 -10.77
C GLY A 13 -11.04 15.01 -10.19
N SER A 14 -10.65 13.78 -10.56
CA SER A 14 -11.26 12.55 -10.05
C SER A 14 -10.27 11.36 -10.07
N VAL A 15 -10.59 10.33 -9.29
CA VAL A 15 -9.84 9.07 -9.24
C VAL A 15 -10.79 7.93 -9.56
N LYS A 16 -10.46 7.13 -10.59
CA LYS A 16 -11.20 5.92 -11.01
C LYS A 16 -10.42 4.67 -10.58
N ILE A 17 -11.14 3.61 -10.23
CA ILE A 17 -10.57 2.28 -9.96
C ILE A 17 -11.21 1.30 -10.95
N THR A 18 -10.38 0.52 -11.63
CA THR A 18 -10.78 -0.52 -12.60
C THR A 18 -10.07 -1.82 -12.33
N LEU A 19 -10.54 -2.91 -12.94
CA LEU A 19 -9.76 -4.15 -12.99
C LEU A 19 -8.57 -3.95 -13.93
N ALA A 20 -7.47 -4.60 -13.62
CA ALA A 20 -6.25 -4.54 -14.42
C ALA A 20 -6.23 -5.74 -15.36
N SER A 21 -6.17 -5.50 -16.67
CA SER A 21 -5.95 -6.58 -17.63
C SER A 21 -4.52 -7.13 -17.52
N PRO A 22 -4.25 -8.36 -17.98
CA PRO A 22 -2.89 -8.88 -18.05
C PRO A 22 -1.95 -7.98 -18.88
N ASN A 23 -2.48 -7.30 -19.90
CA ASN A 23 -1.74 -6.38 -20.73
C ASN A 23 -1.41 -5.07 -20.01
N ASP A 24 -2.33 -4.55 -19.18
CA ASP A 24 -2.07 -3.38 -18.33
C ASP A 24 -0.97 -3.67 -17.31
N ILE A 25 -1.01 -4.84 -16.68
CA ILE A 25 0.02 -5.26 -15.72
C ILE A 25 1.41 -5.32 -16.39
N ARG A 26 1.46 -5.81 -17.65
CA ARG A 26 2.69 -5.82 -18.44
C ARG A 26 3.15 -4.42 -18.84
N SER A 27 2.24 -3.51 -19.18
CA SER A 27 2.56 -2.14 -19.59
C SER A 27 3.14 -1.31 -18.44
N TRP A 28 2.71 -1.55 -17.19
CA TRP A 28 3.29 -0.93 -16.00
C TRP A 28 4.67 -1.47 -15.64
N SER A 29 5.02 -2.63 -16.18
CA SER A 29 6.23 -3.33 -15.80
C SER A 29 7.44 -2.87 -16.59
N PHE A 30 8.57 -2.72 -15.89
CA PHE A 30 9.87 -2.44 -16.50
C PHE A 30 10.69 -3.71 -16.77
N GLY A 31 10.16 -4.89 -16.42
CA GLY A 31 10.80 -6.17 -16.67
C GLY A 31 10.25 -7.32 -15.84
N GLU A 32 10.46 -8.53 -16.35
CA GLU A 32 10.07 -9.77 -15.69
C GLU A 32 11.11 -10.18 -14.62
N VAL A 33 10.61 -10.51 -13.42
CA VAL A 33 11.43 -11.10 -12.35
C VAL A 33 11.39 -12.62 -12.51
N LYS A 34 12.55 -13.20 -12.86
CA LYS A 34 12.67 -14.64 -13.13
C LYS A 34 13.22 -15.41 -11.93
N ARG A 35 14.09 -14.77 -11.14
CA ARG A 35 14.81 -15.45 -10.07
C ARG A 35 14.33 -15.00 -8.69
N PRO A 36 14.32 -15.91 -7.70
CA PRO A 36 13.90 -15.59 -6.34
C PRO A 36 14.98 -14.84 -5.56
N GLU A 37 16.22 -14.77 -6.05
CA GLU A 37 17.32 -14.15 -5.31
C GLU A 37 17.10 -12.64 -5.12
N THR A 38 17.61 -12.12 -4.00
CA THR A 38 17.49 -10.70 -3.63
C THR A 38 18.80 -9.98 -3.86
N ILE A 39 19.78 -10.22 -3.00
CA ILE A 39 21.12 -9.65 -3.04
C ILE A 39 22.17 -10.76 -2.93
N ASN A 40 23.35 -10.50 -3.46
CA ASN A 40 24.49 -11.38 -3.33
C ASN A 40 25.06 -11.31 -1.90
N TYR A 41 25.29 -12.45 -1.26
CA TYR A 41 25.75 -12.51 0.13
C TYR A 41 27.18 -11.98 0.37
N ARG A 42 28.05 -11.97 -0.65
CA ARG A 42 29.44 -11.48 -0.52
C ARG A 42 29.56 -10.01 -0.86
N THR A 43 28.93 -9.59 -1.96
CA THR A 43 29.08 -8.23 -2.50
C THR A 43 27.99 -7.28 -2.04
N TYR A 44 26.92 -7.80 -1.43
CA TYR A 44 25.70 -7.07 -1.07
C TYR A 44 25.02 -6.35 -2.24
N ARG A 45 25.41 -6.67 -3.48
CA ARG A 45 24.80 -6.08 -4.68
C ARG A 45 23.54 -6.83 -5.09
N PRO A 46 22.56 -6.15 -5.70
CA PRO A 46 21.38 -6.79 -6.24
C PRO A 46 21.71 -7.84 -7.31
N GLU A 47 21.04 -8.99 -7.23
CA GLU A 47 21.19 -10.07 -8.21
C GLU A 47 20.49 -9.74 -9.54
N LYS A 48 21.03 -10.30 -10.64
CA LYS A 48 20.44 -10.14 -11.98
C LYS A 48 19.12 -10.92 -12.07
N ASP A 49 18.09 -10.28 -12.63
CA ASP A 49 16.72 -10.82 -12.77
C ASP A 49 16.05 -11.26 -11.46
N GLY A 50 16.63 -10.88 -10.33
CA GLY A 50 16.09 -11.09 -8.99
C GLY A 50 15.14 -9.98 -8.53
N LEU A 51 14.66 -10.11 -7.30
CA LEU A 51 13.67 -9.21 -6.70
C LEU A 51 14.17 -7.77 -6.49
N PHE A 52 15.48 -7.52 -6.52
CA PHE A 52 16.07 -6.18 -6.35
C PHE A 52 16.81 -5.70 -7.60
N CYS A 53 16.70 -6.41 -8.72
CA CYS A 53 17.46 -6.21 -9.94
C CYS A 53 17.47 -4.74 -10.41
N GLU A 54 18.66 -4.16 -10.57
CA GLU A 54 18.80 -2.77 -11.01
C GLU A 54 18.35 -2.53 -12.45
N ARG A 55 18.39 -3.56 -13.31
CA ARG A 55 17.92 -3.46 -14.70
C ARG A 55 16.42 -3.17 -14.76
N ILE A 56 15.65 -3.85 -13.90
CA ILE A 56 14.19 -3.75 -13.85
C ILE A 56 13.78 -2.50 -13.06
N PHE A 57 14.25 -2.39 -11.81
CA PHE A 57 13.75 -1.37 -10.88
C PHE A 57 14.51 -0.04 -10.97
N GLY A 58 15.69 -0.02 -11.57
CA GLY A 58 16.57 1.16 -11.68
C GLY A 58 17.80 1.09 -10.76
N PRO A 59 18.73 2.04 -10.90
CA PRO A 59 20.03 2.00 -10.23
C PRO A 59 19.92 2.27 -8.72
N GLU A 60 20.78 1.63 -7.93
CA GLU A 60 20.85 1.86 -6.47
C GLU A 60 21.41 3.25 -6.12
N ARG A 61 22.36 3.74 -6.91
CA ARG A 61 23.02 5.04 -6.72
C ARG A 61 22.60 6.03 -7.80
N ASP A 62 22.60 7.31 -7.45
CA ASP A 62 22.20 8.37 -8.37
C ASP A 62 23.18 8.51 -9.53
N TYR A 63 22.65 8.43 -10.75
CA TYR A 63 23.41 8.59 -11.99
C TYR A 63 24.63 7.65 -12.10
N GLU A 64 24.52 6.44 -11.55
CA GLU A 64 25.55 5.40 -11.64
C GLU A 64 24.90 4.07 -12.05
N CYS A 65 25.54 3.34 -12.97
CA CYS A 65 25.11 1.99 -13.33
C CYS A 65 25.73 0.93 -12.41
N ALA A 66 25.10 -0.25 -12.26
CA ALA A 66 25.58 -1.35 -11.40
C ALA A 66 27.07 -1.69 -11.53
N CYS A 67 27.61 -1.71 -12.76
CA CYS A 67 29.01 -2.06 -13.01
C CYS A 67 30.00 -0.90 -12.81
N GLY A 68 29.51 0.33 -12.67
CA GLY A 68 30.33 1.53 -12.53
C GLY A 68 31.00 2.03 -13.81
N LYS A 69 30.70 1.46 -14.99
CA LYS A 69 31.21 1.93 -16.30
C LYS A 69 30.79 3.38 -16.58
N TYR A 70 29.50 3.67 -16.41
CA TYR A 70 28.92 4.99 -16.57
C TYR A 70 28.60 5.57 -15.20
N LYS A 71 29.18 6.75 -14.90
CA LYS A 71 29.01 7.47 -13.63
C LYS A 71 28.85 8.97 -13.87
N GLY A 72 27.95 9.59 -13.11
CA GLY A 72 27.70 11.02 -13.12
C GLY A 72 26.61 11.44 -14.11
N THR A 73 26.16 12.69 -13.96
CA THR A 73 24.99 13.24 -14.66
C THR A 73 25.18 13.32 -16.18
N LYS A 74 26.43 13.29 -16.68
CA LYS A 74 26.76 13.32 -18.12
C LYS A 74 26.13 12.16 -18.90
N TYR A 75 25.98 11.00 -18.27
CA TYR A 75 25.45 9.79 -18.93
C TYR A 75 23.96 9.57 -18.62
N LYS A 76 23.24 10.60 -18.17
CA LYS A 76 21.81 10.51 -17.82
C LYS A 76 21.02 9.98 -19.02
N GLY A 77 20.24 8.92 -18.79
CA GLY A 77 19.36 8.32 -19.79
C GLY A 77 20.00 7.19 -20.60
N ILE A 78 21.33 7.04 -20.58
CA ILE A 78 22.04 5.98 -21.29
C ILE A 78 21.83 4.64 -20.58
N ILE A 79 21.60 3.58 -21.37
CA ILE A 79 21.51 2.19 -20.91
C ILE A 79 22.91 1.58 -21.03
N CYS A 80 23.41 1.00 -19.94
CA CYS A 80 24.76 0.44 -19.94
C CYS A 80 24.86 -0.88 -20.74
N ASP A 81 25.77 -0.98 -21.69
CA ASP A 81 25.98 -2.18 -22.52
C ASP A 81 26.39 -3.43 -21.71
N ARG A 82 27.09 -3.24 -20.58
CA ARG A 82 27.59 -4.35 -19.75
C ARG A 82 26.56 -4.91 -18.77
N CYS A 83 25.74 -4.04 -18.16
CA CYS A 83 24.80 -4.45 -17.10
C CYS A 83 23.33 -4.23 -17.45
N GLY A 84 23.02 -3.53 -18.55
CA GLY A 84 21.65 -3.20 -18.96
C GLY A 84 20.96 -2.17 -18.07
N VAL A 85 21.65 -1.59 -17.07
CA VAL A 85 21.04 -0.63 -16.14
C VAL A 85 21.01 0.76 -16.79
N LYS A 86 19.82 1.38 -16.77
CA LYS A 86 19.62 2.75 -17.22
C LYS A 86 20.12 3.74 -16.17
N VAL A 87 21.01 4.66 -16.55
CA VAL A 87 21.56 5.68 -15.66
C VAL A 87 20.50 6.76 -15.39
N THR A 88 19.89 6.72 -14.21
CA THR A 88 18.86 7.67 -13.74
C THR A 88 19.01 7.93 -12.24
N HIS A 89 18.13 8.76 -11.67
CA HIS A 89 18.04 8.93 -10.22
C HIS A 89 17.57 7.63 -9.55
N SER A 90 18.15 7.25 -8.41
CA SER A 90 17.75 6.10 -7.59
C SER A 90 16.28 6.12 -7.17
N ARG A 91 15.68 7.31 -7.00
CA ARG A 91 14.26 7.51 -6.62
C ARG A 91 13.26 6.80 -7.55
N VAL A 92 13.67 6.45 -8.78
CA VAL A 92 12.83 5.65 -9.68
C VAL A 92 12.54 4.25 -9.13
N ARG A 93 13.40 3.70 -8.25
CA ARG A 93 13.23 2.41 -7.58
C ARG A 93 12.03 2.34 -6.64
N ARG A 94 11.47 3.48 -6.27
CA ARG A 94 10.20 3.59 -5.53
C ARG A 94 8.98 3.57 -6.44
N LYS A 95 9.14 3.79 -7.74
CA LYS A 95 8.05 3.94 -8.72
C LYS A 95 7.96 2.79 -9.72
N ARG A 96 9.09 2.24 -10.18
CA ARG A 96 9.12 1.19 -11.21
C ARG A 96 8.63 -0.14 -10.66
N MET A 97 7.67 -0.75 -11.34
CA MET A 97 7.15 -2.08 -11.00
C MET A 97 7.81 -3.17 -11.86
N GLY A 98 7.83 -4.38 -11.34
CA GLY A 98 8.18 -5.59 -12.07
C GLY A 98 6.93 -6.45 -12.30
N HIS A 99 7.06 -7.55 -13.03
CA HIS A 99 6.00 -8.56 -13.13
C HIS A 99 6.57 -9.97 -13.08
N ILE A 100 5.71 -10.94 -12.79
CA ILE A 100 6.01 -12.38 -12.85
C ILE A 100 4.98 -13.01 -13.79
N ASN A 101 5.44 -13.66 -14.86
CA ASN A 101 4.56 -14.47 -15.71
C ASN A 101 4.34 -15.82 -15.06
N LEU A 102 3.09 -16.12 -14.71
CA LEU A 102 2.70 -17.38 -14.12
C LEU A 102 2.72 -18.49 -15.18
N ALA A 103 3.06 -19.71 -14.77
CA ALA A 103 3.07 -20.89 -15.63
C ALA A 103 1.67 -21.50 -15.81
N ALA A 104 0.76 -21.21 -14.89
CA ALA A 104 -0.65 -21.56 -14.96
C ALA A 104 -1.48 -20.37 -14.47
N PRO A 105 -2.71 -20.17 -14.99
CA PRO A 105 -3.60 -19.12 -14.51
C PRO A 105 -4.00 -19.38 -13.06
N ILE A 106 -4.30 -18.30 -12.32
CA ILE A 106 -4.58 -18.34 -10.88
C ILE A 106 -5.76 -17.45 -10.57
N VAL A 107 -6.77 -17.96 -9.85
CA VAL A 107 -7.93 -17.14 -9.49
C VAL A 107 -7.55 -16.16 -8.38
N HIS A 108 -7.88 -14.88 -8.52
CA HIS A 108 -7.56 -13.89 -7.49
C HIS A 108 -8.43 -14.09 -6.24
N ILE A 109 -7.79 -14.27 -5.07
CA ILE A 109 -8.43 -14.61 -3.77
C ILE A 109 -9.62 -13.71 -3.39
N TRP A 110 -9.52 -12.40 -3.64
CA TRP A 110 -10.60 -11.46 -3.33
C TRP A 110 -11.92 -11.78 -4.05
N PHE A 111 -11.92 -12.32 -5.27
CA PHE A 111 -13.17 -12.50 -6.02
C PHE A 111 -13.93 -13.78 -5.65
N PHE A 112 -13.26 -14.79 -5.09
CA PHE A 112 -13.92 -16.03 -4.66
C PHE A 112 -14.09 -16.16 -3.14
N LYS A 113 -13.14 -15.67 -2.32
CA LYS A 113 -13.21 -15.77 -0.85
C LYS A 113 -13.75 -14.54 -0.13
N ALA A 114 -13.74 -13.35 -0.74
CA ALA A 114 -14.36 -12.21 -0.10
C ALA A 114 -15.88 -12.37 -0.13
N MET A 115 -16.55 -12.10 0.99
CA MET A 115 -18.01 -12.18 1.07
C MET A 115 -18.63 -10.81 0.77
N PRO A 116 -19.63 -10.72 -0.13
CA PRO A 116 -20.15 -11.79 -0.99
C PRO A 116 -19.20 -12.15 -2.15
N SER A 117 -19.09 -13.45 -2.48
CA SER A 117 -18.23 -13.93 -3.56
C SER A 117 -18.72 -13.41 -4.91
N ARG A 118 -17.86 -12.70 -5.64
CA ARG A 118 -18.21 -12.13 -6.94
C ARG A 118 -18.27 -13.21 -8.00
N LEU A 119 -17.30 -14.13 -8.00
CA LEU A 119 -17.28 -15.27 -8.90
C LEU A 119 -18.43 -16.25 -8.62
N GLY A 120 -18.71 -16.56 -7.35
CA GLY A 120 -19.82 -17.43 -6.98
C GLY A 120 -21.17 -16.88 -7.46
N ASN A 121 -21.41 -15.57 -7.28
CA ASN A 121 -22.64 -14.95 -7.77
C ASN A 121 -22.72 -14.89 -9.30
N LEU A 122 -21.58 -14.66 -9.99
CA LEU A 122 -21.56 -14.56 -11.44
C LEU A 122 -21.86 -15.91 -12.11
N LEU A 123 -21.19 -16.97 -11.63
CA LEU A 123 -21.32 -18.35 -12.12
C LEU A 123 -22.51 -19.11 -11.52
N ASP A 124 -23.26 -18.52 -10.59
CA ASP A 124 -24.35 -19.18 -9.84
C ASP A 124 -23.93 -20.45 -9.08
N MET A 125 -22.66 -20.48 -8.66
CA MET A 125 -22.08 -21.62 -7.93
C MET A 125 -21.94 -21.29 -6.46
N LYS A 126 -22.09 -22.31 -5.61
CA LYS A 126 -21.77 -22.18 -4.18
C LYS A 126 -20.28 -21.92 -4.00
N THR A 127 -19.94 -21.09 -3.03
CA THR A 127 -18.54 -20.76 -2.73
C THR A 127 -17.72 -21.98 -2.31
N SER A 128 -18.36 -22.96 -1.64
CA SER A 128 -17.71 -24.23 -1.29
C SER A 128 -17.26 -24.99 -2.51
N ASP A 129 -18.11 -25.07 -3.52
CA ASP A 129 -17.90 -25.92 -4.69
C ASP A 129 -16.85 -25.26 -5.59
N LEU A 130 -16.90 -23.94 -5.73
CA LEU A 130 -15.87 -23.16 -6.40
C LEU A 130 -14.49 -23.28 -5.72
N GLU A 131 -14.42 -23.31 -4.38
CA GLU A 131 -13.16 -23.58 -3.68
C GLU A 131 -12.61 -24.98 -4.01
N LYS A 132 -13.46 -26.01 -4.04
CA LYS A 132 -13.03 -27.38 -4.35
C LYS A 132 -12.48 -27.49 -5.76
N VAL A 133 -13.11 -26.84 -6.74
CA VAL A 133 -12.63 -26.80 -8.13
C VAL A 133 -11.29 -26.07 -8.22
N ILE A 134 -11.17 -24.87 -7.62
CA ILE A 134 -9.94 -24.05 -7.67
C ILE A 134 -8.74 -24.78 -7.02
N TYR A 135 -8.97 -25.48 -5.92
CA TYR A 135 -7.92 -26.20 -5.21
C TYR A 135 -7.68 -27.64 -5.71
N PHE A 136 -8.15 -27.98 -6.92
CA PHE A 136 -7.92 -29.26 -7.60
C PHE A 136 -8.45 -30.47 -6.79
N GLN A 137 -9.62 -30.33 -6.16
CA GLN A 137 -10.31 -31.43 -5.44
C GLN A 137 -11.36 -32.09 -6.34
N ASP A 138 -12.24 -31.29 -6.93
CA ASP A 138 -13.35 -31.75 -7.76
C ASP A 138 -13.24 -31.17 -9.18
N TYR A 139 -13.92 -31.80 -10.14
CA TYR A 139 -14.05 -31.31 -11.52
C TYR A 139 -15.32 -30.49 -11.67
N VAL A 140 -15.34 -29.59 -12.65
CA VAL A 140 -16.56 -28.89 -13.09
C VAL A 140 -16.79 -29.16 -14.56
N VAL A 141 -18.03 -29.46 -14.92
CA VAL A 141 -18.46 -29.63 -16.32
C VAL A 141 -18.50 -28.26 -16.98
N VAL A 142 -17.61 -28.06 -17.95
CA VAL A 142 -17.53 -26.84 -18.76
C VAL A 142 -18.50 -26.93 -19.92
N ASP A 143 -18.46 -28.07 -20.62
CA ASP A 143 -19.36 -28.40 -21.71
C ASP A 143 -19.95 -29.79 -21.48
N ALA A 144 -21.28 -29.87 -21.50
CA ALA A 144 -22.04 -31.10 -21.26
C ALA A 144 -22.16 -31.95 -22.53
N GLY A 145 -21.94 -31.38 -23.73
CA GLY A 145 -22.17 -32.07 -24.99
C GLY A 145 -23.56 -32.71 -25.06
N ASP A 146 -23.63 -33.94 -25.56
CA ASP A 146 -24.88 -34.72 -25.68
C ASP A 146 -25.19 -35.60 -24.44
N THR A 147 -24.49 -35.37 -23.32
CA THR A 147 -24.65 -36.18 -22.12
C THR A 147 -25.78 -35.69 -21.21
N GLU A 148 -26.15 -36.50 -20.22
CA GLU A 148 -27.13 -36.13 -19.19
C GLU A 148 -26.59 -35.13 -18.16
N LEU A 149 -25.31 -34.75 -18.26
CA LEU A 149 -24.66 -33.84 -17.32
C LEU A 149 -25.14 -32.40 -17.53
N GLN A 150 -25.10 -31.61 -16.46
CA GLN A 150 -25.41 -30.18 -16.53
C GLN A 150 -24.14 -29.34 -16.55
N ARG A 151 -24.17 -28.24 -17.29
CA ARG A 151 -23.12 -27.22 -17.24
C ARG A 151 -22.99 -26.68 -15.82
N GLN A 152 -21.76 -26.42 -15.36
CA GLN A 152 -21.43 -26.02 -13.99
C GLN A 152 -21.73 -27.08 -12.91
N GLN A 153 -22.11 -28.30 -13.29
CA GLN A 153 -22.19 -29.42 -12.35
C GLN A 153 -20.79 -29.77 -11.87
N VAL A 154 -20.65 -29.90 -10.54
CA VAL A 154 -19.40 -30.31 -9.91
C VAL A 154 -19.42 -31.82 -9.72
N LEU A 155 -18.37 -32.48 -10.17
CA LEU A 155 -18.18 -33.93 -10.12
C LEU A 155 -16.98 -34.26 -9.24
N THR A 156 -17.17 -35.18 -8.31
CA THR A 156 -16.06 -35.77 -7.57
C THR A 156 -15.16 -36.61 -8.49
N GLU A 157 -13.97 -36.99 -8.01
CA GLU A 157 -13.05 -37.79 -8.83
C GLU A 157 -13.66 -39.15 -9.26
N ASP A 158 -14.42 -39.79 -8.37
CA ASP A 158 -15.08 -41.07 -8.66
C ASP A 158 -16.24 -40.89 -9.65
N GLU A 159 -17.10 -39.89 -9.44
CA GLU A 159 -18.19 -39.56 -10.36
C GLU A 159 -17.66 -39.19 -11.75
N TYR A 160 -16.54 -38.47 -11.84
CA TYR A 160 -15.90 -38.14 -13.10
C TYR A 160 -15.39 -39.40 -13.83
N ARG A 161 -14.82 -40.37 -13.10
CA ARG A 161 -14.40 -41.66 -13.69
C ARG A 161 -15.60 -42.44 -14.19
N GLU A 162 -16.66 -42.56 -13.40
CA GLU A 162 -17.89 -43.24 -13.81
C GLU A 162 -18.53 -42.58 -15.04
N ALA A 163 -18.61 -41.25 -15.06
CA ALA A 163 -19.16 -40.51 -16.20
C ALA A 163 -18.32 -40.72 -17.46
N ARG A 164 -16.99 -40.77 -17.32
CA ARG A 164 -16.07 -41.03 -18.43
C ARG A 164 -16.16 -42.47 -18.95
N GLU A 165 -16.44 -43.43 -18.08
CA GLU A 165 -16.72 -44.83 -18.48
C GLU A 165 -18.07 -44.98 -19.18
N LYS A 166 -19.11 -44.26 -18.71
CA LYS A 166 -20.47 -44.33 -19.27
C LYS A 166 -20.59 -43.64 -20.63
N PHE A 167 -20.11 -42.41 -20.75
CA PHE A 167 -20.31 -41.57 -21.94
C PHE A 167 -19.10 -41.55 -22.88
N GLY A 168 -17.96 -42.05 -22.44
CA GLY A 168 -16.71 -42.00 -23.20
C GLY A 168 -15.92 -40.71 -23.01
N PRO A 169 -14.65 -40.67 -23.47
CA PRO A 169 -13.71 -39.60 -23.15
C PRO A 169 -13.94 -38.28 -23.90
N THR A 170 -14.75 -38.28 -24.96
CA THR A 170 -14.98 -37.11 -25.84
C THR A 170 -16.40 -36.56 -25.77
N ALA A 171 -17.29 -37.21 -25.01
CA ALA A 171 -18.71 -36.84 -24.99
C ALA A 171 -19.00 -35.58 -24.18
N PHE A 172 -18.17 -35.27 -23.18
CA PHE A 172 -18.28 -34.06 -22.36
C PHE A 172 -16.89 -33.56 -21.95
N THR A 173 -16.79 -32.28 -21.62
CA THR A 173 -15.55 -31.65 -21.15
C THR A 173 -15.71 -31.22 -19.70
N ALA A 174 -14.97 -31.87 -18.79
CA ALA A 174 -14.86 -31.45 -17.41
C ALA A 174 -13.41 -31.11 -17.05
N MET A 175 -13.23 -29.96 -16.44
CA MET A 175 -11.92 -29.40 -16.11
C MET A 175 -11.81 -29.11 -14.61
N MET A 176 -10.60 -28.84 -14.13
CA MET A 176 -10.35 -28.44 -12.75
C MET A 176 -9.39 -27.25 -12.65
N GLY A 177 -9.35 -26.62 -11.48
CA GLY A 177 -8.47 -25.50 -11.21
C GLY A 177 -8.93 -24.18 -11.81
N ALA A 178 -8.02 -23.22 -11.87
CA ALA A 178 -8.29 -21.88 -12.39
C ALA A 178 -8.56 -21.85 -13.90
N GLU A 179 -8.03 -22.82 -14.67
CA GLU A 179 -8.29 -22.96 -16.10
C GLU A 179 -9.78 -23.22 -16.37
N ALA A 180 -10.38 -24.11 -15.58
CA ALA A 180 -11.82 -24.38 -15.66
C ALA A 180 -12.67 -23.14 -15.36
N VAL A 181 -12.29 -22.37 -14.33
CA VAL A 181 -13.00 -21.13 -13.99
C VAL A 181 -12.87 -20.10 -15.10
N ARG A 182 -11.69 -19.98 -15.72
CA ARG A 182 -11.48 -19.08 -16.85
C ARG A 182 -12.36 -19.45 -18.05
N GLU A 183 -12.36 -20.72 -18.44
CA GLU A 183 -13.17 -21.21 -19.57
C GLU A 183 -14.67 -21.00 -19.33
N LEU A 184 -15.15 -21.23 -18.09
CA LEU A 184 -16.52 -20.92 -17.72
C LEU A 184 -16.86 -19.42 -17.83
N LEU A 185 -15.89 -18.52 -17.58
CA LEU A 185 -16.05 -17.08 -17.72
C LEU A 185 -15.97 -16.62 -19.18
N ASP A 186 -15.11 -17.22 -19.99
CA ASP A 186 -14.95 -16.90 -21.42
C ASP A 186 -16.24 -17.23 -22.19
N GLN A 187 -16.94 -18.31 -21.80
CA GLN A 187 -18.18 -18.75 -22.42
C GLN A 187 -19.45 -18.08 -21.85
N LEU A 188 -19.33 -17.02 -21.03
CA LEU A 188 -20.47 -16.30 -20.48
C LEU A 188 -20.80 -15.07 -21.33
N ASP A 189 -21.95 -15.09 -22.03
CA ASP A 189 -22.50 -13.86 -22.60
C ASP A 189 -23.28 -13.09 -21.53
N LEU A 190 -22.71 -11.96 -21.11
CA LEU A 190 -23.31 -11.08 -20.11
C LEU A 190 -24.60 -10.41 -20.59
N THR A 191 -24.78 -10.27 -21.91
CA THR A 191 -25.95 -9.62 -22.52
C THR A 191 -27.16 -10.54 -22.45
N GLU A 192 -27.00 -11.78 -22.90
CA GLU A 192 -28.02 -12.83 -22.82
C GLU A 192 -28.36 -13.14 -21.36
N LEU A 193 -27.33 -13.32 -20.52
CA LEU A 193 -27.54 -13.59 -19.10
C LEU A 193 -28.32 -12.47 -18.40
N ALA A 194 -28.07 -11.20 -18.74
CA ALA A 194 -28.81 -10.08 -18.17
C ALA A 194 -30.29 -10.09 -18.61
N PHE A 195 -30.60 -10.50 -19.84
CA PHE A 195 -31.96 -10.64 -20.33
C PHE A 195 -32.69 -11.77 -19.59
N ASP A 196 -32.08 -12.95 -19.50
CA ASP A 196 -32.63 -14.12 -18.81
C ASP A 196 -32.91 -13.84 -17.35
N LEU A 197 -31.96 -13.19 -16.65
CA LEU A 197 -32.13 -12.83 -15.24
C LEU A 197 -33.28 -11.84 -15.03
N ARG A 198 -33.51 -10.90 -15.96
CA ARG A 198 -34.66 -9.98 -15.90
C ARG A 198 -35.98 -10.72 -16.09
N GLN A 199 -36.03 -11.67 -17.02
CA GLN A 199 -37.21 -12.51 -17.23
C GLN A 199 -37.52 -13.37 -16.00
N GLN A 200 -36.52 -14.09 -15.47
CA GLN A 200 -36.67 -14.91 -14.26
C GLN A 200 -37.12 -14.10 -13.04
N LEU A 201 -36.67 -12.85 -12.92
CA LEU A 201 -37.05 -11.96 -11.81
C LEU A 201 -38.53 -11.55 -11.89
N ASN A 202 -39.08 -11.40 -13.10
CA ASN A 202 -40.49 -11.11 -13.34
C ASN A 202 -41.38 -12.33 -13.07
N GLU A 203 -40.95 -13.52 -13.50
CA GLU A 203 -41.73 -14.76 -13.37
C GLU A 203 -41.72 -15.31 -11.94
N THR A 204 -40.60 -15.19 -11.24
CA THR A 204 -40.42 -15.78 -9.90
C THR A 204 -41.29 -15.07 -8.87
N ARG A 205 -42.13 -15.79 -8.12
CA ARG A 205 -42.92 -15.22 -7.00
C ARG A 205 -42.20 -15.25 -5.64
N SER A 206 -41.17 -16.08 -5.49
CA SER A 206 -40.45 -16.26 -4.22
C SER A 206 -39.56 -15.05 -3.88
N LYS A 207 -39.71 -14.51 -2.66
CA LYS A 207 -38.95 -13.36 -2.14
C LYS A 207 -37.45 -13.64 -2.05
N GLN A 208 -37.06 -14.87 -1.68
CA GLN A 208 -35.64 -15.24 -1.54
C GLN A 208 -34.95 -15.34 -2.90
N LYS A 209 -35.55 -16.08 -3.85
CA LYS A 209 -35.03 -16.18 -5.22
C LYS A 209 -34.96 -14.81 -5.91
N LYS A 210 -35.98 -13.94 -5.74
CA LYS A 210 -35.92 -12.56 -6.24
C LYS A 210 -34.72 -11.78 -5.70
N LYS A 211 -34.39 -11.94 -4.42
CA LYS A 211 -33.25 -11.24 -3.79
C LYS A 211 -31.92 -11.72 -4.39
N ASP A 212 -31.77 -13.01 -4.63
CA ASP A 212 -30.53 -13.57 -5.15
C ASP A 212 -30.35 -13.28 -6.65
N LEU A 213 -31.42 -13.42 -7.45
CA LEU A 213 -31.44 -12.98 -8.85
C LEU A 213 -31.14 -11.49 -8.98
N SER A 214 -31.70 -10.64 -8.12
CA SER A 214 -31.43 -9.20 -8.10
C SER A 214 -29.96 -8.88 -7.82
N LYS A 215 -29.33 -9.58 -6.86
CA LYS A 215 -27.88 -9.42 -6.58
C LYS A 215 -27.03 -9.84 -7.78
N ARG A 216 -27.38 -10.96 -8.42
CA ARG A 216 -26.66 -11.48 -9.59
C ARG A 216 -26.78 -10.51 -10.77
N LEU A 217 -28.00 -10.09 -11.10
CA LEU A 217 -28.27 -9.10 -12.15
C LEU A 217 -27.50 -7.80 -11.90
N LYS A 218 -27.45 -7.31 -10.65
CA LYS A 218 -26.68 -6.12 -10.30
C LYS A 218 -25.19 -6.25 -10.62
N ILE A 219 -24.59 -7.42 -10.39
CA ILE A 219 -23.16 -7.65 -10.69
C ILE A 219 -22.95 -7.72 -12.21
N VAL A 220 -23.82 -8.44 -12.93
CA VAL A 220 -23.74 -8.57 -14.40
C VAL A 220 -23.83 -7.19 -15.06
N GLU A 221 -24.80 -6.37 -14.65
CA GLU A 221 -24.97 -4.99 -15.13
C GLU A 221 -23.77 -4.09 -14.80
N GLN A 222 -23.16 -4.26 -13.62
CA GLN A 222 -21.97 -3.51 -13.24
C GLN A 222 -20.76 -3.85 -14.10
N ILE A 223 -20.58 -5.12 -14.45
CA ILE A 223 -19.50 -5.55 -15.34
C ILE A 223 -19.79 -5.07 -16.76
N ARG A 224 -21.01 -5.29 -17.27
CA ARG A 224 -21.43 -4.86 -18.62
C ARG A 224 -21.36 -3.35 -18.82
N GLY A 225 -21.70 -2.57 -17.80
CA GLY A 225 -21.59 -1.11 -17.82
C GLY A 225 -20.16 -0.59 -17.65
N SER A 226 -19.18 -1.47 -17.50
CA SER A 226 -17.77 -1.14 -17.34
C SER A 226 -16.95 -1.68 -18.51
N GLU A 227 -15.74 -1.15 -18.70
CA GLU A 227 -14.79 -1.65 -19.71
C GLU A 227 -14.10 -2.96 -19.27
N ASN A 228 -14.56 -3.58 -18.18
CA ASN A 228 -13.89 -4.74 -17.60
C ASN A 228 -14.41 -6.04 -18.18
N ASP A 229 -13.48 -6.95 -18.43
CA ASP A 229 -13.78 -8.34 -18.77
C ASP A 229 -13.83 -9.21 -17.49
N PRO A 230 -14.86 -10.06 -17.31
CA PRO A 230 -14.91 -11.05 -16.21
C PRO A 230 -13.65 -11.91 -16.06
N THR A 231 -12.98 -12.23 -17.17
CA THR A 231 -11.82 -13.13 -17.24
C THR A 231 -10.61 -12.57 -16.49
N TRP A 232 -10.54 -11.24 -16.33
CA TRP A 232 -9.46 -10.56 -15.59
C TRP A 232 -9.48 -10.85 -14.08
N MET A 233 -10.53 -11.49 -13.56
CA MET A 233 -10.54 -12.03 -12.20
C MET A 233 -9.59 -13.23 -12.02
N VAL A 234 -9.16 -13.84 -13.14
CA VAL A 234 -8.14 -14.88 -13.21
C VAL A 234 -6.83 -14.24 -13.69
N LEU A 235 -5.78 -14.38 -12.88
CA LEU A 235 -4.47 -13.77 -13.11
C LEU A 235 -3.57 -14.70 -13.94
N ASP A 236 -3.08 -14.18 -15.05
CA ASP A 236 -1.96 -14.76 -15.81
C ASP A 236 -0.61 -14.16 -15.38
N VAL A 237 -0.64 -12.93 -14.87
CA VAL A 237 0.54 -12.14 -14.53
C VAL A 237 0.36 -11.50 -13.17
N VAL A 238 1.39 -11.58 -12.32
CA VAL A 238 1.39 -10.94 -11.00
C VAL A 238 2.35 -9.75 -10.99
N PRO A 239 1.89 -8.54 -10.62
CA PRO A 239 2.78 -7.39 -10.47
C PRO A 239 3.67 -7.52 -9.24
N VAL A 240 4.92 -7.06 -9.37
CA VAL A 240 5.90 -7.00 -8.29
C VAL A 240 6.06 -5.56 -7.83
N ILE A 241 5.78 -5.32 -6.56
CA ILE A 241 5.90 -4.00 -5.92
C ILE A 241 7.36 -3.52 -5.98
N PRO A 242 7.60 -2.20 -6.17
CA PRO A 242 8.94 -1.62 -6.19
C PRO A 242 9.77 -1.96 -4.93
N PRO A 243 11.08 -2.20 -5.05
CA PRO A 243 11.94 -2.69 -3.96
C PRO A 243 12.01 -1.73 -2.76
N ASP A 244 11.97 -0.41 -2.98
CA ASP A 244 12.04 0.57 -1.89
C ASP A 244 10.79 0.55 -0.99
N LEU A 245 9.69 -0.03 -1.45
CA LEU A 245 8.47 -0.24 -0.65
C LEU A 245 8.51 -1.55 0.14
N ARG A 246 9.51 -2.42 -0.14
CA ARG A 246 9.77 -3.70 0.54
C ARG A 246 11.27 -3.84 0.84
N PRO A 247 11.86 -2.91 1.61
CA PRO A 247 13.30 -2.79 1.74
C PRO A 247 13.93 -4.00 2.42
N LEU A 248 15.21 -4.16 2.17
CA LEU A 248 16.11 -5.10 2.84
C LEU A 248 17.22 -4.24 3.44
N VAL A 249 17.23 -4.12 4.77
CA VAL A 249 18.11 -3.19 5.49
C VAL A 249 19.09 -4.00 6.32
N LEU A 250 20.37 -3.70 6.18
CA LEU A 250 21.41 -4.27 7.04
C LEU A 250 21.33 -3.60 8.42
N LEU A 251 21.16 -4.41 9.46
CA LEU A 251 21.23 -3.96 10.85
C LEU A 251 22.68 -3.91 11.32
N GLU A 252 22.94 -3.16 12.38
CA GLU A 252 24.27 -3.06 13.00
C GLU A 252 24.83 -4.42 13.46
N SER A 253 23.95 -5.40 13.74
CA SER A 253 24.31 -6.77 14.10
C SER A 253 24.81 -7.63 12.92
N GLY A 254 24.86 -7.09 11.70
CA GLY A 254 25.19 -7.83 10.48
C GLY A 254 24.03 -8.66 9.90
N ASN A 255 22.89 -8.71 10.60
CA ASN A 255 21.68 -9.36 10.12
C ASN A 255 20.87 -8.45 9.19
N PHE A 256 20.12 -9.05 8.25
CA PHE A 256 19.21 -8.31 7.37
C PHE A 256 17.79 -8.30 7.93
N ALA A 257 17.25 -7.09 8.14
CA ALA A 257 15.83 -6.90 8.31
C ALA A 257 15.16 -6.96 6.92
N THR A 258 14.31 -7.96 6.72
CA THR A 258 13.59 -8.17 5.45
C THR A 258 12.10 -7.91 5.63
N SER A 259 11.47 -7.32 4.60
CA SER A 259 10.01 -7.24 4.54
C SER A 259 9.38 -8.60 4.25
N ASP A 260 8.32 -8.95 4.97
CA ASP A 260 7.51 -10.18 4.80
C ASP A 260 7.08 -10.41 3.33
N LEU A 261 6.82 -9.34 2.57
CA LEU A 261 6.46 -9.43 1.15
C LEU A 261 7.54 -10.10 0.31
N ASN A 262 8.82 -9.89 0.63
CA ASN A 262 9.91 -10.50 -0.12
C ASN A 262 9.88 -12.03 0.01
N ASP A 263 9.53 -12.57 1.18
CA ASP A 263 9.41 -14.01 1.37
C ASP A 263 8.21 -14.60 0.63
N LEU A 264 7.08 -13.87 0.59
CA LEU A 264 5.90 -14.26 -0.19
C LEU A 264 6.22 -14.28 -1.70
N TYR A 265 6.88 -13.24 -2.22
CA TYR A 265 7.33 -13.21 -3.61
C TYR A 265 8.31 -14.33 -3.94
N ARG A 266 9.29 -14.60 -3.06
CA ARG A 266 10.24 -15.72 -3.23
C ARG A 266 9.54 -17.05 -3.35
N ARG A 267 8.53 -17.30 -2.51
CA ARG A 267 7.72 -18.54 -2.56
C ARG A 267 7.02 -18.67 -3.91
N ILE A 268 6.38 -17.61 -4.42
CA ILE A 268 5.70 -17.63 -5.73
C ILE A 268 6.70 -17.94 -6.84
N ILE A 269 7.83 -17.23 -6.90
CA ILE A 269 8.83 -17.42 -7.97
C ILE A 269 9.40 -18.84 -7.94
N ASN A 270 9.72 -19.36 -6.76
CA ASN A 270 10.21 -20.74 -6.60
C ASN A 270 9.20 -21.77 -7.09
N ARG A 271 7.93 -21.64 -6.70
CA ARG A 271 6.85 -22.54 -7.13
C ARG A 271 6.59 -22.43 -8.62
N ASN A 272 6.58 -21.22 -9.16
CA ASN A 272 6.36 -20.96 -10.57
C ASN A 272 7.47 -21.58 -11.44
N ASN A 273 8.73 -21.37 -11.05
CA ASN A 273 9.88 -21.95 -11.75
C ASN A 273 9.91 -23.48 -11.65
N ARG A 274 9.49 -24.04 -10.52
CA ARG A 274 9.33 -25.49 -10.36
C ARG A 274 8.23 -26.04 -11.26
N LEU A 275 7.08 -25.37 -11.34
CA LEU A 275 5.99 -25.76 -12.22
C LEU A 275 6.41 -25.73 -13.70
N LYS A 276 7.10 -24.67 -14.16
CA LYS A 276 7.65 -24.61 -15.53
C LYS A 276 8.54 -25.82 -15.84
N LYS A 277 9.51 -26.11 -14.97
CA LYS A 277 10.39 -27.27 -15.12
C LYS A 277 9.64 -28.60 -15.17
N LEU A 278 8.59 -28.77 -14.35
CA LEU A 278 7.79 -30.00 -14.34
C LEU A 278 6.97 -30.16 -15.62
N MET A 279 6.47 -29.05 -16.19
CA MET A 279 5.77 -29.06 -17.47
C MET A 279 6.74 -29.37 -18.63
N ASP A 280 7.94 -28.77 -18.62
CA ASP A 280 8.97 -29.03 -19.65
C ASP A 280 9.44 -30.49 -19.66
N LEU A 281 9.43 -31.14 -18.48
CA LEU A 281 9.78 -32.56 -18.32
C LEU A 281 8.60 -33.51 -18.53
N ASN A 282 7.41 -33.02 -18.88
CA ASN A 282 6.17 -33.80 -19.00
C ASN A 282 5.92 -34.71 -17.78
N ALA A 283 6.10 -34.16 -16.57
CA ALA A 283 5.87 -34.89 -15.33
C ALA A 283 4.41 -35.38 -15.23
N PRO A 284 4.14 -36.47 -14.49
CA PRO A 284 2.78 -36.98 -14.30
C PRO A 284 1.79 -35.91 -13.81
N GLU A 285 0.55 -35.96 -14.31
CA GLU A 285 -0.48 -34.96 -14.03
C GLU A 285 -0.73 -34.72 -12.53
N VAL A 286 -0.66 -35.77 -11.71
CA VAL A 286 -0.84 -35.67 -10.24
C VAL A 286 0.16 -34.69 -9.63
N ILE A 287 1.42 -34.73 -10.08
CA ILE A 287 2.48 -33.84 -9.60
C ILE A 287 2.23 -32.41 -10.08
N ILE A 288 1.83 -32.25 -11.35
CA ILE A 288 1.50 -30.94 -11.94
C ILE A 288 0.32 -30.30 -11.21
N ARG A 289 -0.77 -31.05 -10.95
CA ARG A 289 -1.94 -30.57 -10.20
C ARG A 289 -1.57 -30.13 -8.79
N ASN A 290 -0.74 -30.90 -8.10
CA ASN A 290 -0.25 -30.52 -6.77
C ASN A 290 0.58 -29.22 -6.81
N GLU A 291 1.45 -29.06 -7.80
CA GLU A 291 2.27 -27.83 -7.91
C GLU A 291 1.43 -26.62 -8.35
N LYS A 292 0.44 -26.79 -9.24
CA LYS A 292 -0.57 -25.75 -9.58
C LYS A 292 -1.34 -25.32 -8.32
N ARG A 293 -1.79 -26.27 -7.49
CA ARG A 293 -2.45 -25.99 -6.20
C ARG A 293 -1.53 -25.23 -5.23
N MET A 294 -0.26 -25.62 -5.13
CA MET A 294 0.73 -24.92 -4.29
C MET A 294 1.00 -23.50 -4.79
N LEU A 295 1.01 -23.28 -6.10
CA LEU A 295 1.17 -21.97 -6.70
C LEU A 295 -0.04 -21.07 -6.41
N GLN A 296 -1.27 -21.58 -6.55
CA GLN A 296 -2.50 -20.88 -6.16
C GLN A 296 -2.43 -20.43 -4.69
N GLN A 297 -2.07 -21.33 -3.78
CA GLN A 297 -1.93 -20.99 -2.36
C GLN A 297 -0.84 -19.95 -2.07
N ALA A 298 0.26 -19.97 -2.84
CA ALA A 298 1.33 -18.99 -2.68
C ALA A 298 0.89 -17.58 -3.11
N VAL A 299 0.11 -17.48 -4.20
CA VAL A 299 -0.45 -16.21 -4.68
C VAL A 299 -1.56 -15.72 -3.75
N ASP A 300 -2.42 -16.61 -3.27
CA ASP A 300 -3.42 -16.33 -2.24
C ASP A 300 -2.78 -15.66 -1.01
N ALA A 301 -1.66 -16.23 -0.52
CA ALA A 301 -0.93 -15.70 0.64
C ALA A 301 -0.29 -14.33 0.39
N LEU A 302 0.13 -14.01 -0.84
CA LEU A 302 0.65 -12.69 -1.19
C LEU A 302 -0.44 -11.62 -1.07
N PHE A 303 -1.61 -11.88 -1.64
CA PHE A 303 -2.70 -10.91 -1.65
C PHE A 303 -3.41 -10.82 -0.30
N ASP A 304 -3.86 -11.92 0.29
CA ASP A 304 -4.56 -11.95 1.57
C ASP A 304 -4.30 -13.23 2.37
N ASN A 305 -3.17 -13.26 3.07
CA ASN A 305 -2.74 -14.40 3.90
C ASN A 305 -3.76 -14.75 5.00
N GLY A 306 -4.52 -13.77 5.49
CA GLY A 306 -5.52 -13.99 6.55
C GLY A 306 -6.75 -14.78 6.09
N ARG A 307 -7.03 -14.82 4.78
CA ARG A 307 -8.15 -15.59 4.20
C ARG A 307 -7.76 -17.00 3.77
N CYS A 308 -6.48 -17.34 3.82
CA CYS A 308 -6.02 -18.70 3.62
C CYS A 308 -6.51 -19.60 4.75
N ARG A 309 -6.84 -20.88 4.46
CA ARG A 309 -7.28 -21.83 5.51
C ARG A 309 -6.24 -21.98 6.63
N ARG A 310 -4.96 -21.93 6.25
CA ARG A 310 -3.82 -21.85 7.16
C ARG A 310 -2.93 -20.71 6.71
N PRO A 311 -2.69 -19.68 7.55
CA PRO A 311 -1.82 -18.59 7.19
C PRO A 311 -0.37 -19.06 7.09
N VAL A 312 0.35 -18.54 6.12
CA VAL A 312 1.77 -18.78 5.97
C VAL A 312 2.52 -18.06 7.09
N LEU A 313 3.29 -18.83 7.86
CA LEU A 313 4.11 -18.34 8.96
C LEU A 313 5.54 -18.02 8.50
N GLY A 314 6.13 -16.99 9.11
CA GLY A 314 7.55 -16.65 8.96
C GLY A 314 8.42 -17.36 10.00
N SER A 315 9.72 -17.06 10.01
CA SER A 315 10.69 -17.70 10.93
C SER A 315 10.40 -17.50 12.41
N SER A 316 9.68 -16.43 12.78
CA SER A 316 9.29 -16.15 14.16
C SER A 316 7.92 -16.72 14.54
N ASN A 317 7.42 -17.74 13.80
CA ASN A 317 6.08 -18.33 13.94
C ASN A 317 4.90 -17.34 13.87
N ARG A 318 5.15 -16.08 13.47
CA ARG A 318 4.11 -15.09 13.23
C ARG A 318 3.60 -15.21 11.79
N PRO A 319 2.30 -14.97 11.52
CA PRO A 319 1.80 -14.90 10.16
C PRO A 319 2.49 -13.77 9.40
N LEU A 320 2.89 -14.04 8.16
CA LEU A 320 3.47 -13.03 7.27
C LEU A 320 2.41 -11.99 6.90
N LYS A 321 2.78 -10.71 6.90
CA LYS A 321 1.89 -9.62 6.47
C LYS A 321 1.73 -9.63 4.94
N SER A 322 0.48 -9.74 4.48
CA SER A 322 0.12 -9.68 3.05
C SER A 322 -0.10 -8.25 2.54
N ILE A 323 -0.30 -8.08 1.23
CA ILE A 323 -0.61 -6.77 0.62
C ILE A 323 -1.88 -6.17 1.25
N THR A 324 -2.92 -6.99 1.45
CA THR A 324 -4.16 -6.53 2.09
C THR A 324 -3.90 -6.05 3.52
N ASP A 325 -3.08 -6.76 4.29
CA ASP A 325 -2.77 -6.41 5.70
C ASP A 325 -1.96 -5.12 5.82
N MET A 326 -1.18 -4.76 4.80
CA MET A 326 -0.49 -3.47 4.77
C MET A 326 -1.45 -2.30 4.61
N ILE A 327 -2.60 -2.52 3.97
CA ILE A 327 -3.56 -1.48 3.65
C ILE A 327 -4.60 -1.34 4.77
N LYS A 328 -5.13 -2.47 5.28
CA LYS A 328 -6.21 -2.50 6.28
C LYS A 328 -5.70 -2.42 7.72
N GLY A 329 -6.61 -2.15 8.64
CA GLY A 329 -6.35 -2.22 10.09
C GLY A 329 -5.81 -0.93 10.70
N LYS A 330 -5.57 -0.95 12.02
CA LYS A 330 -5.06 0.22 12.78
C LYS A 330 -3.63 0.60 12.34
N GLN A 331 -2.78 -0.40 12.12
CA GLN A 331 -1.42 -0.26 11.59
C GLN A 331 -1.38 -0.22 10.04
N GLY A 332 -2.54 -0.10 9.39
CA GLY A 332 -2.64 -0.06 7.93
C GLY A 332 -2.32 1.34 7.40
N ARG A 333 -1.93 1.41 6.12
CA ARG A 333 -1.53 2.66 5.45
C ARG A 333 -2.57 3.78 5.59
N PHE A 334 -3.86 3.47 5.46
CA PHE A 334 -4.91 4.50 5.52
C PHE A 334 -4.98 5.20 6.88
N ARG A 335 -4.97 4.45 7.98
CA ARG A 335 -5.13 5.03 9.32
C ARG A 335 -3.82 5.59 9.87
N GLU A 336 -2.73 4.83 9.74
CA GLU A 336 -1.47 5.18 10.39
C GLU A 336 -0.63 6.18 9.60
N ASN A 337 -0.65 6.14 8.26
CA ASN A 337 0.27 6.95 7.43
C ASN A 337 -0.42 8.06 6.63
N LEU A 338 -1.68 7.88 6.22
CA LEU A 338 -2.42 8.90 5.47
C LEU A 338 -3.10 9.90 6.40
N LEU A 339 -3.85 9.41 7.40
CA LEU A 339 -4.50 10.26 8.42
C LEU A 339 -3.55 10.60 9.56
N GLY A 340 -2.81 9.61 10.06
CA GLY A 340 -1.70 9.83 10.98
C GLY A 340 -0.46 10.26 10.22
N LYS A 341 0.10 11.42 10.53
CA LYS A 341 1.43 11.81 10.05
C LYS A 341 2.24 12.38 11.18
N ARG A 342 3.48 11.92 11.28
CA ARG A 342 4.47 12.63 12.09
C ARG A 342 4.83 13.90 11.33
N VAL A 343 4.78 15.02 12.02
CA VAL A 343 5.02 16.34 11.46
C VAL A 343 6.27 16.94 12.08
N ASP A 344 7.09 17.55 11.24
CA ASP A 344 8.22 18.37 11.69
C ASP A 344 7.69 19.67 12.35
N TYR A 345 8.57 20.46 12.96
CA TYR A 345 8.20 21.69 13.70
C TYR A 345 7.18 21.44 14.81
N SER A 346 7.39 20.33 15.53
CA SER A 346 6.62 19.99 16.71
C SER A 346 7.52 19.66 17.89
N ALA A 347 7.02 19.93 19.09
CA ALA A 347 7.69 19.63 20.35
C ALA A 347 6.69 19.08 21.36
N ARG A 348 7.17 18.42 22.41
CA ARG A 348 6.34 17.98 23.54
C ARG A 348 7.05 18.30 24.84
N SER A 349 6.32 18.84 25.81
CA SER A 349 6.82 19.02 27.17
C SER A 349 5.71 18.92 28.21
N VAL A 350 6.12 18.79 29.47
CA VAL A 350 5.23 18.81 30.64
C VAL A 350 4.65 20.21 30.80
N ILE A 351 3.37 20.28 31.17
CA ILE A 351 2.69 21.55 31.44
C ILE A 351 2.77 21.92 32.91
N VAL A 352 2.91 23.22 33.16
CA VAL A 352 2.92 23.83 34.49
C VAL A 352 1.98 25.03 34.49
N VAL A 353 1.47 25.36 35.67
CA VAL A 353 0.59 26.52 35.84
C VAL A 353 1.32 27.83 35.54
N GLY A 354 0.69 28.68 34.71
CA GLY A 354 1.16 30.03 34.40
C GLY A 354 0.10 31.06 34.75
N PRO A 355 -0.09 31.40 36.03
CA PRO A 355 -1.18 32.28 36.48
C PRO A 355 -1.03 33.73 35.99
N ASP A 356 0.20 34.18 35.73
CA ASP A 356 0.50 35.55 35.27
C ASP A 356 0.28 35.76 33.76
N LEU A 357 0.01 34.68 33.02
CA LEU A 357 -0.21 34.74 31.58
C LEU A 357 -1.60 35.30 31.27
N LYS A 358 -1.75 35.93 30.11
CA LYS A 358 -3.08 36.27 29.59
C LYS A 358 -3.73 35.03 28.97
N LEU A 359 -5.05 35.05 28.81
CA LEU A 359 -5.81 33.88 28.29
C LEU A 359 -5.29 33.38 26.94
N TRP A 360 -4.81 34.28 26.08
CA TRP A 360 -4.25 33.97 24.75
C TRP A 360 -2.75 33.72 24.72
N GLN A 361 -2.07 33.76 25.87
CA GLN A 361 -0.64 33.57 25.94
C GLN A 361 -0.29 32.19 26.50
N CYS A 362 0.79 31.62 26.00
CA CYS A 362 1.40 30.43 26.59
C CYS A 362 2.89 30.68 26.85
N GLY A 363 3.41 30.17 27.96
CA GLY A 363 4.85 30.20 28.23
C GLY A 363 5.55 29.09 27.44
N LEU A 364 6.40 29.46 26.48
CA LEU A 364 7.19 28.52 25.70
C LEU A 364 8.66 28.54 26.17
N PRO A 365 9.22 27.37 26.55
CA PRO A 365 10.62 27.28 26.93
C PRO A 365 11.57 27.77 25.84
N LYS A 366 12.56 28.58 26.23
CA LYS A 366 13.60 29.12 25.34
C LYS A 366 14.27 28.04 24.47
N LYS A 367 14.58 26.88 25.04
CA LYS A 367 15.20 25.75 24.30
C LYS A 367 14.28 25.18 23.21
N ILE A 368 12.99 25.05 23.51
CA ILE A 368 12.00 24.53 22.56
C ILE A 368 11.77 25.56 21.46
N ALA A 369 11.63 26.83 21.82
CA ALA A 369 11.46 27.93 20.88
C ALA A 369 12.65 28.01 19.89
N LEU A 370 13.88 27.92 20.39
CA LEU A 370 15.08 27.98 19.55
C LEU A 370 15.12 26.86 18.50
N GLU A 371 14.67 25.66 18.83
CA GLU A 371 14.61 24.53 17.89
C GLU A 371 13.46 24.68 16.88
N LEU A 372 12.25 25.03 17.35
CA LEU A 372 11.08 25.20 16.49
C LEU A 372 11.27 26.33 15.48
N PHE A 373 11.87 27.45 15.90
CA PHE A 373 12.03 28.64 15.07
C PHE A 373 13.39 28.72 14.35
N GLN A 374 14.21 27.67 14.42
CA GLN A 374 15.56 27.63 13.85
C GLN A 374 15.71 28.22 12.44
N PRO A 375 14.89 27.85 11.41
CA PRO A 375 15.06 28.41 10.07
C PRO A 375 14.71 29.91 9.99
N PHE A 376 13.78 30.38 10.81
CA PHE A 376 13.38 31.79 10.86
C PHE A 376 14.49 32.65 11.48
N ILE A 377 15.11 32.14 12.55
CA ILE A 377 16.26 32.78 13.20
C ILE A 377 17.43 32.90 12.21
N ILE A 378 17.78 31.81 11.52
CA ILE A 378 18.86 31.80 10.51
C ILE A 378 18.61 32.84 9.42
N ARG A 379 17.36 32.96 8.95
CA ARG A 379 16.99 33.97 7.93
C ARG A 379 17.17 35.39 8.47
N LYS A 380 16.75 35.65 9.71
CA LYS A 380 16.84 36.98 10.34
C LYS A 380 18.27 37.39 10.68
N LEU A 381 19.11 36.47 11.16
CA LEU A 381 20.54 36.69 11.40
C LEU A 381 21.25 37.15 10.13
N LYS A 382 20.94 36.50 8.99
CA LYS A 382 21.48 36.90 7.69
C LYS A 382 20.98 38.27 7.23
N GLN A 383 19.70 38.59 7.47
CA GLN A 383 19.12 39.88 7.09
C GLN A 383 19.72 41.06 7.86
N HIS A 384 20.06 40.87 9.13
CA HIS A 384 20.68 41.91 9.97
C HIS A 384 22.21 41.98 9.80
N GLY A 385 22.82 41.08 9.03
CA GLY A 385 24.26 41.09 8.77
C GLY A 385 25.13 40.45 9.86
N TYR A 386 24.54 39.84 10.89
CA TYR A 386 25.30 39.12 11.93
C TYR A 386 26.00 37.85 11.40
N ALA A 387 25.49 37.27 10.31
CA ALA A 387 26.07 36.09 9.68
C ALA A 387 26.01 36.15 8.14
N ASP A 388 27.17 36.01 7.50
CA ASP A 388 27.27 36.02 6.03
C ASP A 388 26.74 34.72 5.40
N THR A 389 26.92 33.59 6.09
CA THR A 389 26.57 32.25 5.57
C THR A 389 25.63 31.50 6.52
N ILE A 390 24.80 30.62 5.95
CA ILE A 390 23.89 29.74 6.71
C ILE A 390 24.66 28.87 7.72
N LYS A 391 25.87 28.41 7.34
CA LYS A 391 26.72 27.63 8.24
C LYS A 391 27.21 28.45 9.43
N SER A 392 27.58 29.72 9.23
CA SER A 392 27.96 30.62 10.32
C SER A 392 26.79 30.87 11.26
N ALA A 393 25.62 31.20 10.71
CA ALA A 393 24.40 31.40 11.49
C ALA A 393 24.03 30.16 12.32
N LYS A 394 24.18 28.96 11.74
CA LYS A 394 23.94 27.70 12.46
C LYS A 394 24.92 27.50 13.62
N ARG A 395 26.20 27.84 13.44
CA ARG A 395 27.21 27.78 14.51
C ARG A 395 26.90 28.77 15.64
N MET A 396 26.47 29.99 15.32
CA MET A 396 26.06 30.99 16.33
C MET A 396 24.86 30.50 17.14
N LEU A 397 23.89 29.86 16.47
CA LEU A 397 22.73 29.26 17.11
C LEU A 397 23.11 28.08 18.02
N GLU A 398 24.05 27.23 17.61
CA GLU A 398 24.58 26.13 18.44
C GLU A 398 25.34 26.66 19.68
N ARG A 399 26.06 27.78 19.55
CA ARG A 399 26.77 28.47 20.66
C ARG A 399 25.84 29.27 21.57
N ARG A 400 24.62 29.58 21.12
CA ARG A 400 23.60 30.37 21.83
C ARG A 400 24.09 31.79 22.15
N ASP A 401 24.66 32.44 21.14
CA ASP A 401 25.16 33.80 21.25
C ASP A 401 24.04 34.79 21.66
N PRO A 402 24.35 35.88 22.39
CA PRO A 402 23.35 36.84 22.89
C PRO A 402 22.40 37.38 21.82
N GLU A 403 22.92 37.70 20.63
CA GLU A 403 22.18 38.24 19.48
C GLU A 403 21.04 37.31 19.00
N VAL A 404 21.18 36.00 19.24
CA VAL A 404 20.18 35.00 18.86
C VAL A 404 18.89 35.17 19.68
N TRP A 405 19.01 35.59 20.95
CA TRP A 405 17.86 35.78 21.84
C TRP A 405 17.02 36.98 21.44
N ASP A 406 17.65 38.09 21.07
CA ASP A 406 16.97 39.30 20.60
C ASP A 406 16.19 39.03 19.31
N ILE A 407 16.81 38.27 18.39
CA ILE A 407 16.15 37.85 17.14
C ILE A 407 15.01 36.86 17.41
N LEU A 408 15.20 35.93 18.35
CA LEU A 408 14.16 34.97 18.71
C LEU A 408 12.91 35.69 19.22
N GLU A 409 13.07 36.68 20.10
CA GLU A 409 11.96 37.48 20.61
C GLU A 409 11.25 38.25 19.48
N GLN A 410 12.02 38.81 18.53
CA GLN A 410 11.46 39.46 17.34
C GLN A 410 10.66 38.49 16.45
N VAL A 411 11.14 37.25 16.28
CA VAL A 411 10.52 36.23 15.40
C VAL A 411 9.23 35.67 16.01
N ILE A 412 9.18 35.52 17.32
CA ILE A 412 8.03 34.96 18.04
C ILE A 412 6.84 35.92 18.07
N ARG A 413 7.11 37.23 18.02
CA ARG A 413 6.06 38.25 18.09
C ARG A 413 5.07 38.10 16.93
N ASN A 414 3.78 38.04 17.26
CA ASN A 414 2.66 37.81 16.33
C ASN A 414 2.75 36.47 15.56
N HIS A 415 3.48 35.49 16.09
CA HIS A 415 3.55 34.15 15.52
C HIS A 415 2.89 33.14 16.47
N PRO A 416 1.61 32.79 16.27
CA PRO A 416 0.91 31.88 17.16
C PRO A 416 1.52 30.48 17.10
N VAL A 417 1.33 29.71 18.18
CA VAL A 417 1.62 28.28 18.26
C VAL A 417 0.36 27.52 18.65
N LEU A 418 0.23 26.29 18.16
CA LEU A 418 -0.89 25.42 18.51
C LEU A 418 -0.48 24.49 19.64
N LEU A 419 -1.26 24.47 20.73
CA LEU A 419 -1.12 23.48 21.79
C LEU A 419 -2.16 22.38 21.62
N ASN A 420 -1.75 21.13 21.85
CA ASN A 420 -2.63 19.97 21.76
C ASN A 420 -2.35 19.00 22.91
N ARG A 421 -3.41 18.49 23.55
CA ARG A 421 -3.33 17.41 24.54
C ARG A 421 -3.93 16.12 23.97
N ALA A 422 -3.20 15.02 24.11
CA ALA A 422 -3.70 13.69 23.77
C ALA A 422 -4.37 13.06 25.00
N PRO A 423 -5.55 12.41 24.87
CA PRO A 423 -6.37 12.26 23.66
C PRO A 423 -7.23 13.50 23.35
N THR A 424 -7.29 13.89 22.07
CA THR A 424 -8.14 14.99 21.60
C THR A 424 -9.58 14.52 21.40
N LEU A 425 -10.50 14.84 22.32
CA LEU A 425 -11.90 14.40 22.27
C LEU A 425 -12.81 15.34 21.47
N HIS A 426 -12.52 16.62 21.49
CA HIS A 426 -13.29 17.67 20.82
C HIS A 426 -12.38 18.81 20.38
N ARG A 427 -12.92 19.76 19.61
CA ARG A 427 -12.15 20.89 19.04
C ARG A 427 -11.34 21.69 20.06
N MET A 428 -11.84 21.86 21.29
CA MET A 428 -11.14 22.63 22.36
C MET A 428 -9.83 21.99 22.81
N GLY A 429 -9.57 20.73 22.44
CA GLY A 429 -8.30 20.07 22.72
C GLY A 429 -7.15 20.55 21.83
N ILE A 430 -7.41 21.47 20.89
CA ILE A 430 -6.40 22.19 20.11
C ILE A 430 -6.75 23.67 20.08
N GLN A 431 -5.89 24.53 20.60
CA GLN A 431 -6.06 25.98 20.54
C GLN A 431 -4.73 26.67 20.20
N ALA A 432 -4.83 27.87 19.64
CA ALA A 432 -3.71 28.74 19.35
C ALA A 432 -3.42 29.70 20.50
N PHE A 433 -2.14 29.96 20.74
CA PHE A 433 -1.65 30.90 21.73
C PHE A 433 -0.47 31.70 21.18
N GLU A 434 -0.29 32.91 21.70
CA GLU A 434 0.93 33.69 21.51
C GLU A 434 2.03 33.19 22.45
N PRO A 435 3.22 32.82 21.95
CA PRO A 435 4.29 32.34 22.81
C PRO A 435 4.95 33.49 23.58
N VAL A 436 5.11 33.30 24.88
CA VAL A 436 5.95 34.14 25.75
C VAL A 436 7.15 33.29 26.16
N LEU A 437 8.36 33.81 25.93
CA LEU A 437 9.58 33.09 26.28
C LEU A 437 9.69 32.94 27.80
N VAL A 438 9.83 31.70 28.26
CA VAL A 438 10.05 31.39 29.69
C VAL A 438 11.33 30.58 29.89
N GLU A 439 11.92 30.77 31.06
CA GLU A 439 13.03 29.93 31.53
C GLU A 439 12.54 28.55 31.98
N GLY A 440 13.43 27.56 31.88
CA GLY A 440 13.14 26.17 32.20
C GLY A 440 12.80 25.31 30.99
N ASN A 441 12.17 24.16 31.23
CA ASN A 441 11.83 23.19 30.19
C ASN A 441 10.32 22.91 30.07
N ALA A 442 9.49 23.44 30.97
CA ALA A 442 8.05 23.17 31.02
C ALA A 442 7.24 24.26 30.31
N ILE A 443 6.15 23.86 29.65
CA ILE A 443 5.22 24.79 29.00
C ILE A 443 4.29 25.37 30.06
N LYS A 444 4.12 26.68 30.10
CA LYS A 444 3.18 27.32 31.01
C LYS A 444 1.86 27.59 30.30
N ILE A 445 0.75 27.20 30.90
CA ILE A 445 -0.59 27.46 30.36
C ILE A 445 -1.46 28.21 31.38
N HIS A 446 -2.42 28.95 30.85
CA HIS A 446 -3.39 29.68 31.67
C HIS A 446 -4.35 28.70 32.37
N PRO A 447 -4.64 28.84 33.68
CA PRO A 447 -5.49 27.88 34.40
C PRO A 447 -6.90 27.70 33.80
N LEU A 448 -7.49 28.77 33.23
CA LEU A 448 -8.84 28.70 32.66
C LEU A 448 -8.93 27.84 31.40
N VAL A 449 -7.82 27.62 30.67
CA VAL A 449 -7.87 26.76 29.47
C VAL A 449 -7.78 25.27 29.83
N CYS A 450 -7.38 24.92 31.05
CA CYS A 450 -7.22 23.53 31.49
C CYS A 450 -8.52 22.71 31.36
N THR A 451 -9.68 23.33 31.60
CA THR A 451 -10.99 22.68 31.42
C THR A 451 -11.23 22.28 29.97
N GLY A 452 -10.88 23.14 29.01
CA GLY A 452 -10.96 22.88 27.58
C GLY A 452 -9.98 21.80 27.10
N TYR A 453 -8.86 21.58 27.78
CA TYR A 453 -7.95 20.47 27.49
C TYR A 453 -8.24 19.21 28.31
N ASN A 454 -9.15 19.30 29.28
CA ASN A 454 -9.32 18.33 30.35
C ASN A 454 -7.98 17.96 31.02
N ALA A 455 -7.14 18.96 31.26
CA ALA A 455 -5.76 18.83 31.71
C ALA A 455 -5.62 19.23 33.18
N ASP A 456 -4.68 18.59 33.88
CA ASP A 456 -4.21 18.96 35.21
C ASP A 456 -2.68 19.11 35.22
N PHE A 457 -2.10 19.32 36.40
CA PHE A 457 -0.66 19.62 36.55
C PHE A 457 0.10 18.52 37.29
N ASP A 458 -0.35 17.27 37.18
CA ASP A 458 0.25 16.11 37.88
C ASP A 458 1.37 15.40 37.08
N GLY A 459 1.65 15.89 35.87
CA GLY A 459 2.60 15.26 34.93
C GLY A 459 2.13 15.26 33.48
N ASP A 460 0.93 15.76 33.22
CA ASP A 460 0.37 15.97 31.89
C ASP A 460 1.35 16.64 30.91
N GLN A 461 1.29 16.21 29.64
CA GLN A 461 2.15 16.72 28.57
C GLN A 461 1.32 17.26 27.42
N MET A 462 1.77 18.37 26.84
CA MET A 462 1.19 18.94 25.63
C MET A 462 2.18 18.94 24.49
N ALA A 463 1.65 18.72 23.28
CA ALA A 463 2.37 18.92 22.03
C ALA A 463 2.19 20.36 21.56
N VAL A 464 3.28 20.95 21.05
CA VAL A 464 3.31 22.26 20.42
C VAL A 464 3.53 22.06 18.93
N HIS A 465 2.76 22.75 18.08
CA HIS A 465 2.94 22.77 16.63
C HIS A 465 3.05 24.20 16.12
N LEU A 466 3.96 24.42 15.17
CA LEU A 466 4.22 25.74 14.60
C LEU A 466 3.52 25.90 13.23
N PRO A 467 2.55 26.83 13.07
CA PRO A 467 1.96 27.14 11.76
C PRO A 467 2.96 27.89 10.87
N LEU A 468 3.35 27.30 9.73
CA LEU A 468 4.43 27.84 8.89
C LEU A 468 3.97 28.81 7.80
N SER A 469 2.81 28.57 7.18
CA SER A 469 2.30 29.43 6.12
C SER A 469 1.57 30.64 6.70
N PHE A 470 1.55 31.73 5.94
CA PHE A 470 0.89 32.96 6.38
C PHE A 470 -0.63 32.76 6.57
N GLU A 471 -1.24 31.98 5.68
CA GLU A 471 -2.66 31.62 5.76
C GLU A 471 -2.96 30.82 7.03
N ALA A 472 -2.10 29.85 7.39
CA ALA A 472 -2.27 29.05 8.59
C ALA A 472 -2.06 29.87 9.87
N GLN A 473 -1.15 30.86 9.84
CA GLN A 473 -0.96 31.78 10.96
C GLN A 473 -2.19 32.67 11.16
N ILE A 474 -2.75 33.23 10.08
CA ILE A 474 -4.00 33.99 10.13
C ILE A 474 -5.15 33.12 10.63
N GLU A 475 -5.31 31.92 10.08
CA GLU A 475 -6.35 30.97 10.52
C GLU A 475 -6.24 30.67 12.01
N ALA A 476 -5.02 30.41 12.50
CA ALA A 476 -4.76 30.17 13.92
C ALA A 476 -5.13 31.39 14.78
N CYS A 477 -4.76 32.60 14.38
CA CYS A 477 -5.10 33.83 15.09
C CYS A 477 -6.60 34.16 15.06
N THR A 478 -7.28 33.98 13.92
CA THR A 478 -8.66 34.39 13.73
C THR A 478 -9.67 33.37 14.24
N LEU A 479 -9.39 32.06 14.10
CA LEU A 479 -10.36 31.01 14.44
C LEU A 479 -9.96 30.22 15.69
N MET A 480 -8.67 29.93 15.87
CA MET A 480 -8.21 28.97 16.87
C MET A 480 -7.68 29.60 18.16
N LEU A 481 -7.52 30.93 18.20
CA LEU A 481 -7.04 31.63 19.39
C LEU A 481 -7.97 31.34 20.58
N SER A 482 -7.39 31.15 21.76
CA SER A 482 -8.15 30.75 22.96
C SER A 482 -9.23 31.75 23.38
N ILE A 483 -9.17 33.02 22.96
CA ILE A 483 -10.20 34.04 23.26
C ILE A 483 -11.51 33.77 22.50
N ASN A 484 -11.43 33.15 21.33
CA ASN A 484 -12.58 32.98 20.44
C ASN A 484 -13.43 31.75 20.80
N ASN A 485 -12.97 30.92 21.74
CA ASN A 485 -13.48 29.60 22.04
C ASN A 485 -13.80 29.48 23.52
#